data_AF-A0A6L9W3K8-F1
#
_entry.id   AF-A0A6L9W3K8-F1
#
_cell.length_a   1.000
_cell.length_b   1.000
_cell.length_c   1.000
_cell.angle_alpha   90.00
_cell.angle_beta   90.00
_cell.angle_gamma   90.00
#
_symmetry.space_group_name_H-M   'P 1'
#
loop_
_entity.id
_entity.type
_entity.pdbx_description
1 polymer ?
#
loop_
_entity_poly.entity_id
_entity_poly.type
_entity_poly.pdbx_seq_one_letter_code
_entity_poly.pdbx_strand_id
1 'polypeptide(L)'
;MHLEGDLAHELALSSPNHLPVTARRRAQKVLLVLLSGRMWVHEADGGRRDITGPTWVVWYPGEAIEYGAVGATVHWVLAAPVGVVPPGFPRPGSRVRMRDGSGTAEALVMHYLDDSPDGTGPLSVVADVAVSGIGIHSLAELVDVVEEADEDLHDWDFGPGLERPWRRAGR
;
A
#
# COMPACT_ATOMS: atom_id res chain seq x y z
N MET A 1 -21.39 -5.37 -7.03
CA MET A 1 -21.09 -3.95 -7.27
C MET A 1 -19.99 -3.92 -8.32
N HIS A 2 -20.30 -3.50 -9.55
CA HIS A 2 -19.25 -3.24 -10.55
C HIS A 2 -18.60 -1.93 -10.16
N LEU A 3 -17.28 -1.93 -9.97
CA LEU A 3 -16.49 -0.71 -9.80
C LEU A 3 -16.40 0.00 -11.15
N GLU A 4 -17.50 0.65 -11.54
CA GLU A 4 -17.52 1.68 -12.58
C GLU A 4 -17.33 3.02 -11.88
N GLY A 5 -16.07 3.33 -11.56
CA GLY A 5 -15.65 4.57 -10.95
C GLY A 5 -14.16 4.72 -11.16
N ASP A 6 -13.75 5.87 -11.67
CA ASP A 6 -12.38 6.26 -11.94
C ASP A 6 -11.54 6.11 -10.66
N LEU A 7 -10.77 5.03 -10.60
CA LEU A 7 -10.28 4.44 -9.34
C LEU A 7 -8.81 4.76 -9.21
N ALA A 8 -8.47 6.05 -9.14
CA ALA A 8 -7.06 6.44 -9.01
C ALA A 8 -6.51 5.99 -7.65
N HIS A 9 -7.22 6.28 -6.55
CA HIS A 9 -6.83 5.92 -5.18
C HIS A 9 -8.09 5.77 -4.32
N GLU A 10 -8.24 4.64 -3.62
CA GLU A 10 -9.38 4.41 -2.72
C GLU A 10 -8.86 4.27 -1.29
N LEU A 11 -9.01 5.32 -0.48
CA LEU A 11 -8.98 5.19 0.97
C LEU A 11 -10.38 4.78 1.42
N ALA A 12 -10.49 3.63 2.07
CA ALA A 12 -11.79 3.10 2.46
C ALA A 12 -11.81 2.59 3.91
N LEU A 13 -13.03 2.67 4.47
CA LEU A 13 -13.38 2.23 5.80
C LEU A 13 -14.51 1.20 5.70
N SER A 14 -14.29 -0.02 6.18
CA SER A 14 -15.36 -1.02 6.21
C SER A 14 -16.17 -0.84 7.47
N SER A 15 -17.48 -1.01 7.34
CA SER A 15 -18.36 -1.29 8.46
C SER A 15 -18.67 -2.80 8.49
N PRO A 16 -19.28 -3.34 9.56
CA PRO A 16 -19.60 -4.76 9.70
C PRO A 16 -20.43 -5.37 8.55
N ASN A 17 -20.99 -4.54 7.67
CA ASN A 17 -21.81 -4.92 6.52
C ASN A 17 -21.11 -4.72 5.17
N HIS A 18 -19.82 -4.37 5.14
CA HIS A 18 -19.10 -4.16 3.88
C HIS A 18 -18.71 -5.51 3.26
N LEU A 19 -19.42 -5.85 2.18
CA LEU A 19 -19.33 -7.12 1.46
C LEU A 19 -18.03 -7.24 0.64
N PRO A 20 -17.62 -8.49 0.29
CA PRO A 20 -16.43 -8.75 -0.53
C PRO A 20 -16.38 -7.90 -1.79
N VAL A 21 -15.19 -7.34 -2.05
CA VAL A 21 -14.90 -6.66 -3.30
C VAL A 21 -14.16 -7.65 -4.19
N THR A 22 -14.85 -8.14 -5.21
CA THR A 22 -14.23 -8.86 -6.32
C THR A 22 -14.03 -7.87 -7.45
N ALA A 23 -12.78 -7.52 -7.73
CA ALA A 23 -12.42 -6.62 -8.81
C ALA A 23 -11.42 -7.33 -9.73
N ARG A 24 -11.60 -7.24 -11.05
CA ARG A 24 -10.65 -7.83 -11.99
C ARG A 24 -9.92 -6.72 -12.74
N ARG A 25 -8.89 -6.14 -12.13
CA ARG A 25 -8.00 -5.19 -12.82
C ARG A 25 -6.86 -5.95 -13.47
N ARG A 26 -6.92 -6.12 -14.79
CA ARG A 26 -6.06 -7.07 -15.51
C ARG A 26 -4.74 -6.50 -16.02
N ALA A 27 -4.58 -5.18 -16.06
CA ALA A 27 -3.49 -4.55 -16.82
C ALA A 27 -2.41 -3.89 -15.97
N GLN A 28 -2.61 -3.74 -14.66
CA GLN A 28 -1.77 -2.88 -13.82
C GLN A 28 -1.55 -3.48 -12.43
N LYS A 29 -0.43 -3.12 -11.81
CA LYS A 29 -0.11 -3.45 -10.42
C LYS A 29 -1.12 -2.80 -9.48
N VAL A 30 -1.53 -3.54 -8.45
CA VAL A 30 -2.44 -3.06 -7.41
C VAL A 30 -1.80 -3.29 -6.05
N LEU A 31 -1.84 -2.27 -5.20
CA LEU A 31 -1.37 -2.35 -3.82
C LEU A 31 -2.56 -2.13 -2.88
N LEU A 32 -2.82 -3.06 -1.97
CA LEU A 32 -3.68 -2.87 -0.81
C LEU A 32 -2.81 -2.71 0.43
N VAL A 33 -2.94 -1.59 1.13
CA VAL A 33 -2.32 -1.38 2.44
C VAL A 33 -3.40 -1.47 3.50
N LEU A 34 -3.35 -2.50 4.34
CA LEU A 34 -4.25 -2.72 5.46
C LEU A 34 -3.65 -2.06 6.70
N LEU A 35 -4.17 -0.89 7.09
CA LEU A 35 -3.67 -0.10 8.21
C LEU A 35 -4.10 -0.69 9.56
N SER A 36 -5.31 -1.21 9.65
CA SER A 36 -5.80 -1.90 10.87
C SER A 36 -7.01 -2.79 10.58
N GLY A 37 -7.22 -3.78 11.44
CA GLY A 37 -8.33 -4.72 11.34
C GLY A 37 -7.94 -6.05 10.68
N ARG A 38 -8.94 -6.85 10.31
CA ARG A 38 -8.74 -8.18 9.70
C ARG A 38 -9.45 -8.26 8.37
N MET A 39 -8.72 -8.73 7.37
CA MET A 39 -9.24 -8.99 6.02
C MET A 39 -8.88 -10.40 5.61
N TRP A 40 -9.44 -10.82 4.48
CA TRP A 40 -8.95 -11.97 3.75
C TRP A 40 -8.67 -11.55 2.32
N VAL A 41 -7.73 -12.26 1.70
CA VAL A 41 -7.39 -12.13 0.28
C VAL A 41 -7.38 -13.53 -0.35
N HIS A 42 -7.62 -13.63 -1.65
CA HIS A 42 -7.29 -14.85 -2.38
C HIS A 42 -5.85 -14.79 -2.89
N GLU A 43 -5.16 -15.92 -2.73
CA GLU A 43 -3.84 -16.17 -3.29
C GLU A 43 -3.94 -16.61 -4.75
N ALA A 44 -2.79 -16.65 -5.43
CA ALA A 44 -2.70 -17.02 -6.83
C ALA A 44 -3.16 -18.46 -7.11
N ASP A 45 -3.09 -19.34 -6.11
CA ASP A 45 -3.57 -20.74 -6.19
C ASP A 45 -5.09 -20.88 -5.92
N GLY A 46 -5.78 -19.76 -5.66
CA GLY A 46 -7.20 -19.71 -5.31
C GLY A 46 -7.49 -19.98 -3.83
N GLY A 47 -6.47 -20.17 -3.00
CA GLY A 47 -6.60 -20.30 -1.55
C GLY A 47 -6.98 -18.98 -0.90
N ARG A 48 -7.79 -19.03 0.16
CA ARG A 48 -8.08 -17.86 0.99
C ARG A 48 -7.06 -17.73 2.10
N ARG A 49 -6.40 -16.58 2.18
CA ARG A 49 -5.51 -16.19 3.28
C ARG A 49 -6.13 -15.05 4.10
N ASP A 50 -6.28 -15.27 5.40
CA ASP A 50 -6.65 -14.20 6.33
C ASP A 50 -5.40 -13.37 6.68
N ILE A 51 -5.53 -12.04 6.66
CA ILE A 51 -4.47 -11.07 6.97
C ILE A 51 -4.92 -10.12 8.08
N THR A 52 -3.97 -9.67 8.91
CA THR A 52 -4.23 -8.72 10.01
C THR A 52 -3.31 -7.51 9.87
N GLY A 53 -3.90 -6.32 9.97
CA GLY A 53 -3.16 -5.07 9.90
C GLY A 53 -2.36 -4.76 11.18
N PRO A 54 -1.31 -3.91 11.09
CA PRO A 54 -0.85 -3.24 9.88
C PRO A 54 -0.09 -4.20 8.93
N THR A 55 -0.46 -4.24 7.65
CA THR A 55 0.17 -5.06 6.60
C THR A 55 -0.18 -4.54 5.20
N TRP A 56 0.31 -5.19 4.15
CA TRP A 56 -0.07 -4.90 2.77
C TRP A 56 -0.08 -6.15 1.89
N VAL A 57 -0.72 -6.04 0.74
CA VAL A 57 -0.78 -7.06 -0.31
C VAL A 57 -0.57 -6.39 -1.65
N VAL A 58 0.23 -7.05 -2.50
CA VAL A 58 0.49 -6.62 -3.87
C VAL A 58 -0.11 -7.65 -4.82
N TRP A 59 -0.84 -7.18 -5.82
CA TRP A 59 -1.20 -7.98 -6.99
C TRP A 59 -0.50 -7.44 -8.23
N TYR A 60 0.12 -8.33 -9.00
CA TYR A 60 0.79 -8.04 -10.26
C TYR A 60 -0.18 -8.12 -11.46
N PRO A 61 0.19 -7.52 -12.61
CA PRO A 61 -0.62 -7.62 -13.82
C PRO A 61 -0.96 -9.07 -14.18
N GLY A 62 -2.24 -9.36 -14.35
CA GLY A 62 -2.77 -10.69 -14.67
C GLY A 62 -3.29 -11.48 -13.46
N GLU A 63 -2.95 -11.10 -12.24
CA GLU A 63 -3.47 -11.74 -11.02
C GLU A 63 -4.93 -11.35 -10.75
N ALA A 64 -5.67 -12.26 -10.11
CA ALA A 64 -7.03 -11.98 -9.66
C ALA A 64 -7.00 -11.21 -8.34
N ILE A 65 -7.74 -10.11 -8.26
CA ILE A 65 -7.86 -9.31 -7.04
C ILE A 65 -9.17 -9.69 -6.37
N GLU A 66 -9.06 -10.33 -5.22
CA GLU A 66 -10.22 -10.69 -4.41
C GLU A 66 -9.87 -10.51 -2.95
N TYR A 67 -10.65 -9.67 -2.28
CA TYR A 67 -10.47 -9.40 -0.86
C TYR A 67 -11.80 -9.09 -0.18
N GLY A 68 -11.83 -9.28 1.13
CA GLY A 68 -12.98 -8.91 1.95
C GLY A 68 -12.58 -8.66 3.40
N ALA A 69 -13.42 -7.93 4.12
CA ALA A 69 -13.28 -7.69 5.55
C ALA A 69 -14.16 -8.65 6.36
N VAL A 70 -13.75 -9.00 7.58
CA VAL A 70 -14.58 -9.77 8.51
C VAL A 70 -14.56 -9.11 9.89
N GLY A 71 -15.75 -8.83 10.44
CA GLY A 71 -15.91 -8.39 11.82
C GLY A 71 -15.86 -6.87 11.98
N ALA A 72 -14.98 -6.39 12.87
CA ALA A 72 -14.86 -4.98 13.24
C ALA A 72 -14.38 -4.10 12.06
N THR A 73 -14.53 -2.78 12.22
CA THR A 73 -14.07 -1.78 11.27
C THR A 73 -12.63 -1.98 10.84
N VAL A 74 -12.40 -2.01 9.52
CA VAL A 74 -11.09 -2.15 8.89
C VAL A 74 -10.74 -0.84 8.18
N HIS A 75 -9.47 -0.45 8.23
CA HIS A 75 -8.96 0.72 7.51
C HIS A 75 -7.94 0.25 6.46
N TRP A 76 -8.17 0.57 5.20
CA TRP A 76 -7.24 0.22 4.13
C TRP A 76 -7.16 1.28 3.03
N VAL A 77 -6.07 1.20 2.27
CA VAL A 77 -5.80 1.98 1.07
C VAL A 77 -5.67 1.01 -0.09
N LEU A 78 -6.38 1.24 -1.20
CA LEU A 78 -6.19 0.53 -2.46
C LEU A 78 -5.67 1.52 -3.51
N ALA A 79 -4.51 1.21 -4.09
CA ALA A 79 -3.87 2.02 -5.13
C ALA A 79 -3.82 1.25 -6.45
N ALA A 80 -4.42 1.81 -7.52
CA ALA A 80 -4.45 1.18 -8.84
C ALA A 80 -4.70 2.20 -9.98
N PRO A 81 -3.68 2.68 -10.71
CA PRO A 81 -2.27 2.32 -10.58
C PRO A 81 -1.66 2.89 -9.30
N VAL A 82 -0.52 2.32 -8.89
CA VAL A 82 0.36 2.99 -7.91
C VAL A 82 0.55 4.43 -8.43
N GLY A 83 0.11 5.40 -7.63
CA GLY A 83 -0.25 6.75 -8.09
C GLY A 83 0.89 7.53 -8.73
N VAL A 84 0.54 8.69 -9.31
CA VAL A 84 1.54 9.63 -9.83
C VAL A 84 2.43 10.09 -8.68
N VAL A 85 3.73 9.83 -8.80
CA VAL A 85 4.72 10.30 -7.83
C VAL A 85 4.79 11.83 -7.87
N PRO A 86 4.63 12.52 -6.72
CA PRO A 86 4.71 13.97 -6.70
C PRO A 86 6.10 14.44 -7.18
N PRO A 87 6.19 15.52 -7.98
CA PRO A 87 7.48 16.01 -8.46
C PRO A 87 8.45 16.31 -7.32
N GLY A 88 9.67 15.77 -7.40
CA GLY A 88 10.71 15.96 -6.39
C GLY A 88 10.63 15.01 -5.18
N PHE A 89 9.69 14.06 -5.18
CA PHE A 89 9.58 13.04 -4.15
C PHE A 89 10.06 11.67 -4.67
N PRO A 90 10.54 10.80 -3.76
CA PRO A 90 11.06 9.48 -4.13
C PRO A 90 9.93 8.57 -4.63
N ARG A 91 10.28 7.59 -5.45
CA ARG A 91 9.33 6.62 -5.98
C ARG A 91 8.86 5.63 -4.91
N PRO A 92 7.65 5.06 -5.04
CA PRO A 92 7.26 3.86 -4.33
C PRO A 92 8.30 2.75 -4.48
N GLY A 93 8.75 2.21 -3.35
CA GLY A 93 9.85 1.25 -3.27
C GLY A 93 11.19 1.88 -2.86
N SER A 94 11.31 3.20 -2.87
CA SER A 94 12.51 3.88 -2.38
C SER A 94 12.61 3.76 -0.86
N ARG A 95 13.84 3.62 -0.38
CA ARG A 95 14.18 3.66 1.04
C ARG A 95 14.55 5.09 1.41
N VAL A 96 13.86 5.63 2.38
CA VAL A 96 13.97 7.04 2.79
C VAL A 96 14.30 7.14 4.26
N ARG A 97 14.77 8.31 4.68
CA ARG A 97 14.88 8.66 6.09
C ARG A 97 13.71 9.58 6.44
N MET A 98 12.92 9.17 7.42
CA MET A 98 11.80 9.95 7.94
C MET A 98 12.10 10.46 9.33
N ARG A 99 11.57 11.62 9.69
CA ARG A 99 11.52 12.07 11.08
C ARG A 99 10.59 11.15 11.84
N ASP A 100 11.04 10.72 13.00
CA ASP A 100 10.25 9.96 13.96
C ASP A 100 10.35 10.68 15.31
N GLY A 101 9.44 10.44 16.24
CA GLY A 101 9.41 11.10 17.56
C GLY A 101 10.71 10.96 18.37
N SER A 102 11.59 10.05 17.97
CA SER A 102 12.93 9.78 18.54
C SER A 102 14.11 10.41 17.76
N GLY A 103 13.87 11.02 16.60
CA GLY A 103 14.90 11.57 15.72
C GLY A 103 14.59 11.25 14.25
N THR A 104 15.25 10.25 13.69
CA THR A 104 14.98 9.78 12.33
C THR A 104 15.06 8.26 12.24
N ALA A 105 14.17 7.67 11.46
CA ALA A 105 14.15 6.25 11.14
C ALA A 105 14.17 6.04 9.62
N GLU A 106 14.67 4.90 9.19
CA GLU A 106 14.51 4.49 7.79
C GLU A 106 13.10 3.97 7.55
N ALA A 107 12.58 4.23 6.37
CA ALA A 107 11.26 3.80 5.96
C ALA A 107 11.26 3.36 4.49
N LEU A 108 10.38 2.43 4.16
CA LEU A 108 10.05 2.08 2.79
C LEU A 108 8.85 2.90 2.34
N VAL A 109 9.01 3.69 1.27
CA VAL A 109 7.88 4.38 0.64
C VAL A 109 7.01 3.36 -0.06
N MET A 110 5.73 3.29 0.28
CA MET A 110 4.81 2.34 -0.33
C MET A 110 3.86 3.01 -1.32
N HIS A 111 3.34 4.19 -0.96
CA HIS A 111 2.34 4.89 -1.76
C HIS A 111 2.21 6.36 -1.37
N TYR A 112 1.69 7.19 -2.26
CA TYR A 112 1.32 8.59 -1.97
C TYR A 112 -0.19 8.72 -2.01
N LEU A 113 -0.75 9.35 -0.97
CA LEU A 113 -2.17 9.63 -0.83
C LEU A 113 -2.44 11.10 -1.07
N ASP A 114 -3.47 11.40 -1.85
CA ASP A 114 -4.07 12.72 -1.86
C ASP A 114 -5.20 12.75 -0.82
N ASP A 115 -4.96 13.50 0.26
CA ASP A 115 -5.92 13.60 1.37
C ASP A 115 -7.04 14.63 1.09
N SER A 116 -7.03 15.29 -0.07
CA SER A 116 -8.09 16.24 -0.40
C SER A 116 -9.30 15.61 -1.08
N PRO A 117 -10.50 16.16 -0.82
CA PRO A 117 -11.69 15.82 -1.58
C PRO A 117 -11.64 16.20 -3.07
N ASP A 118 -10.75 17.12 -3.47
CA ASP A 118 -10.71 17.76 -4.80
C ASP A 118 -9.41 17.52 -5.60
N GLY A 119 -8.48 16.72 -5.06
CA GLY A 119 -7.22 16.41 -5.73
C GLY A 119 -6.13 17.50 -5.62
N THR A 120 -6.26 18.42 -4.66
CA THR A 120 -5.35 19.57 -4.45
C THR A 120 -4.65 19.56 -3.09
N GLY A 121 -4.83 18.47 -2.33
CA GLY A 121 -4.51 18.39 -0.91
C GLY A 121 -3.04 18.29 -0.59
N PRO A 122 -2.68 18.45 0.70
CA PRO A 122 -1.39 18.00 1.17
C PRO A 122 -1.31 16.50 0.89
N LEU A 123 -0.32 16.14 0.08
CA LEU A 123 -0.03 14.74 -0.18
C LEU A 123 0.54 14.13 1.10
N SER A 124 0.08 12.94 1.42
CA SER A 124 0.63 12.09 2.48
C SER A 124 1.36 10.92 1.87
N VAL A 125 2.26 10.30 2.63
CA VAL A 125 2.97 9.09 2.21
C VAL A 125 2.57 7.93 3.12
N VAL A 126 2.22 6.81 2.50
CA VAL A 126 2.11 5.52 3.19
C VAL A 126 3.49 4.89 3.17
N ALA A 127 4.03 4.63 4.35
CA ALA A 127 5.38 4.09 4.50
C ALA A 127 5.44 3.03 5.60
N ASP A 128 6.34 2.05 5.45
CA ASP A 128 6.73 1.12 6.51
C ASP A 128 7.98 1.67 7.20
N VAL A 129 7.80 2.29 8.37
CA VAL A 129 8.87 2.88 9.17
C VAL A 129 9.46 1.82 10.08
N ALA A 130 10.79 1.66 10.08
CA ALA A 130 11.46 0.54 10.76
C ALA A 130 11.15 0.39 12.26
N VAL A 131 10.72 1.45 12.94
CA VAL A 131 10.37 1.45 14.38
C VAL A 131 8.86 1.45 14.59
N SER A 132 8.12 2.20 13.79
CA SER A 132 6.69 2.49 13.99
C SER A 132 5.75 1.59 13.16
N GLY A 133 6.29 0.85 12.20
CA GLY A 133 5.55 0.02 11.26
C GLY A 133 4.88 0.83 10.14
N ILE A 134 3.86 0.23 9.51
CA ILE A 134 3.15 0.83 8.39
C ILE A 134 2.16 1.89 8.87
N GLY A 135 2.23 3.07 8.31
CA GLY A 135 1.34 4.18 8.63
C GLY A 135 1.19 5.19 7.50
N ILE A 136 0.31 6.17 7.73
CA ILE A 136 0.19 7.37 6.91
C ILE A 136 0.99 8.48 7.60
N HIS A 137 1.85 9.12 6.83
CA HIS A 137 2.82 10.10 7.31
C HIS A 137 2.76 11.38 6.48
N SER A 138 3.06 12.51 7.11
CA SER A 138 3.19 13.76 6.38
C SER A 138 4.45 13.73 5.50
N LEU A 139 4.37 14.27 4.28
CA LEU A 139 5.57 14.47 3.46
C LEU A 139 6.63 15.36 4.11
N ALA A 140 6.24 16.24 5.04
CA ALA A 140 7.18 17.06 5.80
C ALA A 140 8.09 16.22 6.73
N GLU A 141 7.71 14.97 7.03
CA GLU A 141 8.52 14.01 7.78
C GLU A 141 9.60 13.39 6.91
N LEU A 142 9.51 13.41 5.58
CA LEU A 142 10.54 12.91 4.69
C LEU A 142 11.77 13.84 4.74
N VAL A 143 12.89 13.31 5.21
CA VAL A 143 14.14 14.07 5.40
C VAL A 143 15.08 13.90 4.22
N ASP A 144 15.27 12.65 3.77
CA ASP A 144 16.29 12.31 2.79
C ASP A 144 15.94 11.00 2.08
N VAL A 145 16.48 10.81 0.87
CA VAL A 145 16.38 9.55 0.12
C VAL A 145 17.66 8.77 0.34
N VAL A 146 17.55 7.59 0.96
CA VAL A 146 18.69 6.70 1.24
C VAL A 146 19.02 5.86 0.01
N GLU A 147 17.98 5.33 -0.64
CA GLU A 147 18.06 4.54 -1.86
C GLU A 147 16.82 4.83 -2.71
N GLU A 148 17.04 5.33 -3.93
CA GLU A 148 15.96 5.55 -4.91
C GLU A 148 15.66 4.23 -5.64
N ALA A 149 14.38 3.87 -5.75
CA ALA A 149 13.96 2.72 -6.51
C ALA A 149 14.01 2.98 -8.02
N ASP A 150 14.52 2.00 -8.76
CA ASP A 150 14.56 2.08 -10.22
C ASP A 150 13.16 1.88 -10.84
N GLU A 151 12.28 1.11 -10.18
CA GLU A 151 10.90 0.77 -10.61
C GLU A 151 9.93 0.63 -9.41
N ASP A 152 8.62 0.82 -9.65
CA ASP A 152 7.54 0.78 -8.63
C ASP A 152 7.42 -0.58 -7.93
N LEU A 153 8.18 -0.79 -6.86
CA LEU A 153 8.18 -2.01 -6.05
C LEU A 153 8.29 -3.32 -6.88
N HIS A 154 8.76 -3.27 -8.14
CA HIS A 154 8.67 -4.37 -9.11
C HIS A 154 9.66 -5.49 -8.78
N ASP A 155 10.86 -5.09 -8.36
CA ASP A 155 11.94 -5.97 -7.91
C ASP A 155 11.84 -6.34 -6.44
N TRP A 156 10.75 -6.00 -5.76
CA TRP A 156 10.57 -6.39 -4.37
C TRP A 156 9.88 -7.75 -4.31
N ASP A 157 10.49 -8.67 -3.55
CA ASP A 157 9.86 -9.90 -3.13
C ASP A 157 9.16 -9.69 -1.79
N PHE A 158 8.01 -10.35 -1.68
CA PHE A 158 7.13 -10.27 -0.54
C PHE A 158 6.90 -11.71 -0.06
N GLY A 159 7.56 -12.09 1.03
CA GLY A 159 7.38 -13.42 1.62
C GLY A 159 5.92 -13.64 2.06
N PRO A 160 5.42 -14.89 2.05
CA PRO A 160 4.04 -15.22 2.43
C PRO A 160 3.70 -14.89 3.90
N GLY A 161 4.70 -14.60 4.74
CA GLY A 161 4.61 -14.51 6.20
C GLY A 161 4.75 -13.13 6.83
N LEU A 162 4.41 -12.03 6.13
CA LEU A 162 4.58 -10.65 6.65
C LEU A 162 6.05 -10.26 6.89
N GLU A 163 6.98 -10.96 6.24
CA GLU A 163 8.39 -10.58 6.28
C GLU A 163 8.56 -9.21 5.63
N ARG A 164 9.46 -8.38 6.20
CA ARG A 164 9.81 -7.11 5.58
C ARG A 164 10.19 -7.39 4.12
N PRO A 165 9.67 -6.61 3.18
CA PRO A 165 9.89 -6.88 1.78
C PRO A 165 11.38 -6.73 1.54
N TRP A 166 11.93 -7.54 0.65
CA TRP A 166 13.33 -7.43 0.27
C TRP A 166 13.42 -7.24 -1.22
N ARG A 167 14.38 -6.43 -1.65
CA ARG A 167 14.71 -6.30 -3.06
C ARG A 167 15.31 -7.64 -3.52
N ARG A 168 14.78 -8.21 -4.60
CA ARG A 168 15.43 -9.29 -5.35
C ARG A 168 16.84 -8.80 -5.69
N ALA A 169 17.85 -9.45 -5.14
CA ALA A 169 19.22 -9.20 -5.59
C ALA A 169 19.28 -9.56 -7.07
N GLY A 170 19.72 -8.61 -7.91
CA GLY A 170 19.76 -8.74 -9.35
C GLY A 170 20.44 -10.05 -9.79
N ARG A 171 19.86 -10.69 -10.82
CA ARG A 171 20.56 -11.71 -11.59
C ARG A 171 21.64 -11.08 -12.45
#